data_AF-A0A520B578-F1
#
_entry.id   AF-A0A520B578-F1
#
_cell.length_a   1.000
_cell.length_b   1.000
_cell.length_c   1.000
_cell.angle_alpha   90.00
_cell.angle_beta   90.00
_cell.angle_gamma   90.00
#
_symmetry.space_group_name_H-M   'P 1'
#
loop_
_entity.id
_entity.type
_entity.pdbx_description
1 polymer ?
#
loop_
_entity_poly.entity_id
_entity_poly.type
_entity_poly.pdbx_seq_one_letter_code
_entity_poly.pdbx_strand_id
1 'polypeptide(L)'
;MASLLLMNFLDVARCLGDEPLNARPENIAAFMKREFRPGGGGFNYDAAIKSLPDLFRGAASVEEAIEYCASHGAPAGWKPNCEAIEIAGSYAASQRSTCYRIPFSAVPIGRLSGGRTAFMAIKAPLVRVQNDDVAVVIPGFRLGHKPVGIEIDVAASLALATFARDDFAEADYEYLDCSRGPLGHRELSVYRGKDRMIFTLDEIDHFLDIYMRGLSLKIDAGMTANNPNFRGYHVIDPNQPRMI
;
A
#
# COMPACT_ATOMS: atom_id res chain seq x y z
N MET A 1 9.63 8.30 -10.85
CA MET A 1 10.06 6.88 -10.89
C MET A 1 9.87 6.29 -9.52
N ALA A 2 9.24 5.11 -9.41
CA ALA A 2 9.30 4.32 -8.18
C ALA A 2 10.72 3.76 -8.04
N SER A 3 11.32 3.89 -6.86
CA SER A 3 12.63 3.32 -6.58
C SER A 3 12.43 1.90 -6.01
N LEU A 4 13.32 0.97 -6.32
CA LEU A 4 13.38 -0.33 -5.63
C LEU A 4 13.70 -0.19 -4.14
N LEU A 5 14.23 0.97 -3.74
CA LEU A 5 14.46 1.34 -2.35
C LEU A 5 13.22 1.96 -1.69
N LEU A 6 12.10 2.13 -2.41
CA LEU A 6 10.81 2.53 -1.85
C LEU A 6 9.68 1.78 -2.57
N MET A 7 9.38 0.58 -2.06
CA MET A 7 8.41 -0.34 -2.66
C MET A 7 7.11 -0.33 -1.88
N ASN A 8 5.96 -0.41 -2.56
CA ASN A 8 4.67 -0.51 -1.86
C ASN A 8 4.61 -1.82 -1.06
N PHE A 9 4.06 -1.77 0.15
CA PHE A 9 3.92 -2.93 1.04
C PHE A 9 3.27 -4.17 0.40
N LEU A 10 2.27 -3.99 -0.49
CA LEU A 10 1.68 -5.10 -1.21
C LEU A 10 2.62 -5.66 -2.29
N ASP A 11 3.50 -4.84 -2.88
CA ASP A 11 4.53 -5.34 -3.80
C ASP A 11 5.64 -6.11 -3.05
N VAL A 12 5.94 -5.72 -1.80
CA VAL A 12 6.78 -6.51 -0.89
C VAL A 12 6.13 -7.86 -0.62
N ALA A 13 4.85 -7.88 -0.24
CA ALA A 13 4.07 -9.10 -0.04
C ALA A 13 4.05 -9.99 -1.28
N ARG A 14 3.78 -9.42 -2.45
CA ARG A 14 3.75 -10.10 -3.75
C ARG A 14 5.08 -10.77 -4.11
N CYS A 15 6.21 -10.20 -3.69
CA CYS A 15 7.51 -10.80 -3.93
C CYS A 15 7.67 -12.14 -3.18
N LEU A 16 7.08 -12.26 -1.99
CA LEU A 16 7.17 -13.48 -1.16
C LEU A 16 6.43 -14.67 -1.78
N GLY A 17 5.48 -14.42 -2.68
CA GLY A 17 4.73 -15.43 -3.41
C GLY A 17 3.59 -16.05 -2.59
N ASP A 18 3.06 -17.17 -3.09
CA ASP A 18 1.87 -17.81 -2.51
C ASP A 18 2.15 -18.56 -1.19
N GLU A 19 3.42 -18.85 -0.91
CA GLU A 19 3.88 -19.53 0.31
C GLU A 19 4.95 -18.68 1.02
N PRO A 20 4.57 -17.58 1.70
CA PRO A 20 5.53 -16.62 2.25
C PRO A 20 6.48 -17.23 3.29
N LEU A 21 6.03 -18.23 4.07
CA LEU A 21 6.86 -18.96 5.05
C LEU A 21 7.95 -19.83 4.40
N ASN A 22 7.80 -20.18 3.11
CA ASN A 22 8.77 -20.95 2.34
C ASN A 22 9.56 -20.07 1.36
N ALA A 23 9.36 -18.75 1.40
CA ALA A 23 10.02 -17.82 0.51
C ALA A 23 11.55 -17.90 0.68
N ARG A 24 12.28 -17.70 -0.42
CA ARG A 24 13.74 -17.69 -0.42
C ARG A 24 14.26 -16.45 -1.13
N PRO A 25 15.42 -15.90 -0.74
CA PRO A 25 15.99 -14.72 -1.38
C PRO A 25 16.09 -14.83 -2.91
N GLU A 26 16.39 -16.02 -3.43
CA GLU A 26 16.50 -16.29 -4.86
C GLU A 26 15.15 -16.17 -5.58
N ASN A 27 14.06 -16.59 -4.92
CA ASN A 27 12.70 -16.48 -5.45
C ASN A 27 12.29 -15.01 -5.56
N ILE A 28 12.61 -14.20 -4.54
CA ILE A 28 12.39 -12.74 -4.53
C ILE A 28 13.15 -12.09 -5.69
N ALA A 29 14.44 -12.38 -5.83
CA ALA A 29 15.28 -11.79 -6.87
C ALA A 29 14.79 -12.18 -8.29
N ALA A 30 14.39 -13.44 -8.48
CA ALA A 30 13.82 -13.94 -9.72
C ALA A 30 12.48 -13.27 -10.06
N PHE A 31 11.59 -13.15 -9.06
CA PHE A 31 10.33 -12.43 -9.17
C PHE A 31 10.58 -10.97 -9.58
N MET A 32 11.49 -10.28 -8.89
CA MET A 32 11.80 -8.90 -9.18
C MET A 32 12.32 -8.69 -10.60
N LYS A 33 13.15 -9.61 -11.09
CA LYS A 33 13.65 -9.61 -12.47
C LYS A 33 12.52 -9.72 -13.49
N ARG A 34 11.50 -10.53 -13.20
CA ARG A 34 10.39 -10.79 -14.12
C ARG A 34 9.40 -9.63 -14.15
N GLU A 35 9.02 -9.13 -12.98
CA GLU A 35 7.87 -8.23 -12.79
C GLU A 35 8.25 -6.74 -12.76
N PHE A 36 9.40 -6.38 -12.18
CA PHE A 36 9.82 -4.99 -12.09
C PHE A 36 10.77 -4.67 -13.24
N ARG A 37 10.21 -4.17 -14.34
CA ARG A 37 11.01 -3.63 -15.45
C ARG A 37 11.34 -2.16 -15.20
N PRO A 38 12.51 -1.67 -15.67
CA PRO A 38 12.83 -0.24 -15.67
C PRO A 38 11.88 0.47 -16.65
N GLY A 39 10.74 0.92 -16.15
CA GLY A 39 9.74 1.66 -16.89
C GLY A 39 8.90 2.43 -15.88
N GLY A 40 8.97 3.76 -15.94
CA GLY A 40 8.23 4.62 -15.01
C GLY A 40 6.72 4.46 -15.21
N GLY A 41 5.98 4.33 -14.11
CA GLY A 41 4.53 4.55 -14.13
C GLY A 41 4.24 5.99 -14.58
N GLY A 42 3.44 6.15 -15.63
CA GLY A 42 3.07 7.46 -16.18
C GLY A 42 2.08 8.25 -15.30
N PHE A 43 1.51 7.62 -14.28
CA PHE A 43 0.59 8.23 -13.32
C PHE A 43 0.54 7.44 -12.01
N ASN A 44 -0.20 7.96 -11.02
CA ASN A 44 -0.56 7.26 -9.79
C ASN A 44 -2.03 7.53 -9.43
N TYR A 45 -2.55 6.83 -8.41
CA TYR A 45 -3.92 7.01 -7.93
C TYR A 45 -4.06 8.06 -6.84
N ASP A 46 -3.13 9.02 -6.72
CA ASP A 46 -3.12 9.96 -5.59
C ASP A 46 -4.38 10.84 -5.56
N ALA A 47 -4.97 11.20 -6.70
CA ALA A 47 -6.19 12.00 -6.75
C ALA A 47 -7.37 11.23 -6.15
N ALA A 48 -7.60 9.98 -6.59
CA ALA A 48 -8.65 9.12 -6.04
C ALA A 48 -8.40 8.80 -4.55
N ILE A 49 -7.15 8.52 -4.16
CA ILE A 49 -6.80 8.25 -2.76
C ILE A 49 -7.10 9.46 -1.86
N LYS A 50 -6.84 10.68 -2.35
CA LYS A 50 -7.04 11.93 -1.59
C LYS A 50 -8.49 12.37 -1.47
N SER A 51 -9.39 11.93 -2.37
CA SER A 51 -10.82 12.25 -2.29
C SER A 51 -11.58 11.31 -1.35
N LEU A 52 -11.09 10.08 -1.10
CA LEU A 52 -11.72 9.12 -0.20
C LEU A 52 -12.05 9.68 1.20
N PRO A 53 -11.16 10.40 1.91
CA PRO A 53 -11.50 10.96 3.21
C PRO A 53 -12.75 11.85 3.20
N ASP A 54 -12.97 12.63 2.14
CA ASP A 54 -14.09 13.56 2.09
C ASP A 54 -15.38 12.82 1.70
N LEU A 55 -15.29 11.75 0.91
CA LEU A 55 -16.39 10.81 0.66
C LEU A 55 -16.85 10.09 1.95
N PHE A 56 -15.91 9.50 2.71
CA PHE A 56 -16.23 8.82 3.97
C PHE A 56 -16.82 9.78 5.02
N ARG A 57 -16.42 11.05 5.03
CA ARG A 57 -17.02 12.07 5.91
C ARG A 57 -18.41 12.54 5.45
N GLY A 58 -18.80 12.22 4.20
CA GLY A 58 -19.98 12.81 3.56
C GLY A 58 -19.83 14.30 3.26
N ALA A 59 -18.58 14.80 3.17
CA ALA A 59 -18.26 16.19 2.85
C ALA A 59 -18.20 16.46 1.34
N ALA A 60 -18.11 15.40 0.52
CA ALA A 60 -18.19 15.45 -0.92
C ALA A 60 -19.11 14.34 -1.45
N SER A 61 -19.77 14.57 -2.59
CA SER A 61 -20.48 13.55 -3.34
C SER A 61 -19.52 12.71 -4.22
N VAL A 62 -20.01 11.58 -4.73
CA VAL A 62 -19.25 10.73 -5.66
C VAL A 62 -18.93 11.49 -6.95
N GLU A 63 -19.89 12.28 -7.45
CA GLU A 63 -19.75 13.13 -8.63
C GLU A 63 -18.66 14.18 -8.45
N GLU A 64 -18.67 14.90 -7.31
CA GLU A 64 -17.63 15.89 -6.99
C GLU A 64 -16.23 15.25 -6.92
N ALA A 65 -16.13 14.04 -6.37
CA ALA A 65 -14.88 13.29 -6.32
C ALA A 65 -14.40 12.82 -7.70
N ILE A 66 -15.32 12.49 -8.63
CA ILE A 66 -15.00 12.17 -10.03
C ILE A 66 -14.51 13.42 -10.76
N GLU A 67 -15.17 14.57 -10.59
CA GLU A 67 -14.75 15.85 -11.19
C GLU A 67 -13.36 16.27 -10.71
N TYR A 68 -13.07 16.08 -9.42
CA TYR A 68 -11.74 16.28 -8.87
C TYR A 68 -10.70 15.39 -9.58
N CYS A 69 -10.99 14.10 -9.74
CA CYS A 69 -10.08 13.15 -10.40
C CYS A 69 -9.86 13.45 -11.88
N ALA A 70 -10.86 14.02 -12.56
CA ALA A 70 -10.79 14.37 -13.98
C ALA A 70 -9.90 15.60 -14.27
N SER A 71 -9.53 16.37 -13.24
CA SER A 71 -8.82 17.64 -13.36
C SER A 71 -7.49 17.72 -12.59
N HIS A 72 -7.18 16.73 -11.75
CA HIS A 72 -6.00 16.74 -10.87
C HIS A 72 -5.00 15.61 -11.17
N GLY A 73 -3.71 15.92 -11.06
CA GLY A 73 -2.62 14.98 -11.33
C GLY A 73 -2.25 14.89 -12.81
N ALA A 74 -1.58 13.80 -13.20
CA ALA A 74 -1.15 13.61 -14.58
C ALA A 74 -2.34 13.23 -15.49
N PRO A 75 -2.48 13.81 -16.70
CA PRO A 75 -3.59 13.50 -17.61
C PRO A 75 -3.77 12.01 -17.92
N ALA A 76 -2.66 11.26 -18.02
CA ALA A 76 -2.69 9.81 -18.22
C ALA A 76 -3.40 9.04 -17.08
N GLY A 77 -3.53 9.66 -15.90
CA GLY A 77 -4.18 9.09 -14.73
C GLY A 77 -5.62 9.52 -14.50
N TRP A 78 -6.15 10.52 -15.21
CA TRP A 78 -7.50 11.05 -14.96
C TRP A 78 -8.57 9.95 -15.06
N LYS A 79 -8.67 9.29 -16.22
CA LYS A 79 -9.64 8.21 -16.43
C LYS A 79 -9.47 7.06 -15.41
N PRO A 80 -8.27 6.50 -15.19
CA PRO A 80 -8.08 5.48 -14.15
C PRO A 80 -8.50 5.90 -12.74
N ASN A 81 -8.27 7.17 -12.35
CA ASN A 81 -8.69 7.69 -11.04
C ASN A 81 -10.21 7.84 -10.95
N CYS A 82 -10.86 8.38 -11.99
CA CYS A 82 -12.33 8.44 -12.06
C CYS A 82 -12.95 7.05 -11.94
N GLU A 83 -12.47 6.07 -12.72
CA GLU A 83 -12.94 4.68 -12.65
C GLU A 83 -12.78 4.08 -11.24
N ALA A 84 -11.74 4.44 -10.50
CA ALA A 84 -11.56 3.97 -9.13
C ALA A 84 -12.61 4.56 -8.17
N ILE A 85 -12.95 5.84 -8.33
CA ILE A 85 -13.99 6.51 -7.54
C ILE A 85 -15.40 6.05 -7.92
N GLU A 86 -15.68 5.80 -9.20
CA GLU A 86 -16.96 5.23 -9.63
C GLU A 86 -17.27 3.91 -8.89
N ILE A 87 -16.24 3.11 -8.64
CA ILE A 87 -16.37 1.79 -8.00
C ILE A 87 -16.28 1.88 -6.47
N ALA A 88 -15.28 2.56 -5.92
CA ALA A 88 -15.07 2.64 -4.48
C ALA A 88 -15.90 3.74 -3.79
N GLY A 89 -16.35 4.75 -4.54
CA GLY A 89 -17.00 5.94 -4.01
C GLY A 89 -18.36 5.65 -3.39
N SER A 90 -19.18 4.81 -4.02
CA SER A 90 -20.46 4.38 -3.47
C SER A 90 -20.30 3.65 -2.14
N TYR A 91 -19.27 2.81 -2.02
CA TYR A 91 -18.94 2.16 -0.75
C TYR A 91 -18.55 3.20 0.31
N ALA A 92 -17.59 4.09 0.01
CA ALA A 92 -17.15 5.13 0.93
C ALA A 92 -18.31 6.03 1.39
N ALA A 93 -19.17 6.46 0.48
CA ALA A 93 -20.34 7.29 0.77
C ALA A 93 -21.40 6.56 1.61
N SER A 94 -21.51 5.23 1.50
CA SER A 94 -22.39 4.40 2.32
C SER A 94 -21.84 4.14 3.73
N GLN A 95 -20.52 4.26 3.92
CA GLN A 95 -19.82 3.99 5.17
C GLN A 95 -19.44 5.29 5.88
N ARG A 96 -20.41 6.21 6.03
CA ARG A 96 -20.15 7.51 6.65
C ARG A 96 -19.53 7.34 8.04
N SER A 97 -18.42 8.01 8.28
CA SER A 97 -17.58 7.82 9.46
C SER A 97 -16.82 9.08 9.84
N THR A 98 -16.35 9.12 11.08
CA THR A 98 -15.39 10.14 11.50
C THR A 98 -14.02 9.73 10.96
N CYS A 99 -13.36 10.59 10.18
CA CYS A 99 -12.07 10.27 9.57
C CYS A 99 -10.96 11.20 10.04
N TYR A 100 -9.86 10.63 10.50
CA TYR A 100 -8.61 11.31 10.82
C TYR A 100 -7.62 11.09 9.67
N ARG A 101 -7.15 12.17 9.03
CA ARG A 101 -6.16 12.04 7.95
C ARG A 101 -4.81 11.70 8.56
N ILE A 102 -4.13 10.73 7.98
CA ILE A 102 -2.75 10.37 8.33
C ILE A 102 -1.87 10.53 7.09
N PRO A 103 -0.59 10.92 7.24
CA PRO A 103 0.33 10.99 6.11
C PRO A 103 0.60 9.57 5.55
N PHE A 104 0.93 9.48 4.26
CA PHE A 104 1.47 8.24 3.72
C PHE A 104 2.77 7.91 4.44
N SER A 105 3.03 6.64 4.70
CA SER A 105 4.17 6.22 5.50
C SER A 105 5.26 5.59 4.62
N ALA A 106 6.52 5.92 4.91
CA ALA A 106 7.69 5.24 4.38
C ALA A 106 8.48 4.64 5.56
N VAL A 107 8.43 3.32 5.67
CA VAL A 107 8.97 2.56 6.79
C VAL A 107 10.33 1.97 6.39
N PRO A 108 11.43 2.25 7.09
CA PRO A 108 12.70 1.57 6.80
C PRO A 108 12.59 0.10 7.16
N ILE A 109 12.92 -0.77 6.21
CA ILE A 109 12.84 -2.24 6.37
C ILE A 109 14.22 -2.91 6.48
N GLY A 110 15.29 -2.19 6.14
CA GLY A 110 16.64 -2.70 6.30
C GLY A 110 17.68 -1.88 5.53
N ARG A 111 18.95 -2.24 5.75
CA ARG A 111 20.11 -1.59 5.11
C ARG A 111 20.82 -2.56 4.18
N LEU A 112 21.05 -2.13 2.95
CA LEU A 112 21.75 -2.88 1.91
C LEU A 112 23.26 -2.64 1.95
N SER A 113 24.00 -3.47 1.22
CA SER A 113 25.41 -3.25 0.91
C SER A 113 25.62 -1.85 0.29
N GLY A 114 26.69 -1.18 0.73
CA GLY A 114 26.96 0.21 0.36
C GLY A 114 26.17 1.26 1.16
N GLY A 115 25.51 0.86 2.26
CA GLY A 115 24.95 1.77 3.25
C GLY A 115 23.60 2.40 2.88
N ARG A 116 22.97 1.94 1.79
CA ARG A 116 21.64 2.40 1.33
C ARG A 116 20.52 1.75 2.14
N THR A 117 19.53 2.53 2.55
CA THR A 117 18.35 2.02 3.27
C THR A 117 17.23 1.73 2.26
N ALA A 118 16.59 0.57 2.40
CA ALA A 118 15.36 0.25 1.69
C ALA A 118 14.15 0.56 2.57
N PHE A 119 13.08 1.00 1.92
CA PHE A 119 11.85 1.44 2.56
C PHE A 119 10.65 0.73 1.96
N MET A 120 9.66 0.48 2.81
CA MET A 120 8.33 0.04 2.46
C MET A 120 7.36 1.23 2.52
N ALA A 121 6.60 1.44 1.45
CA ALA A 121 5.62 2.51 1.33
C ALA A 121 4.22 2.00 1.64
N ILE A 122 3.52 2.66 2.56
CA ILE A 122 2.14 2.39 2.92
C ILE A 122 1.31 3.65 2.64
N LYS A 123 0.34 3.54 1.72
CA LYS A 123 -0.58 4.63 1.38
C LYS A 123 -1.92 4.44 2.08
N ALA A 124 -1.94 4.75 3.38
CA ALA A 124 -3.18 4.84 4.14
C ALA A 124 -3.54 6.33 4.27
N PRO A 125 -4.56 6.86 3.58
CA PRO A 125 -4.90 8.28 3.67
C PRO A 125 -5.61 8.66 4.98
N LEU A 126 -6.17 7.68 5.71
CA LEU A 126 -7.00 7.95 6.87
C LEU A 126 -7.14 6.77 7.82
N VAL A 127 -7.46 7.11 9.07
CA VAL A 127 -8.09 6.23 10.06
C VAL A 127 -9.58 6.61 10.14
N ARG A 128 -10.48 5.64 9.98
CA ARG A 128 -11.92 5.84 10.13
C ARG A 128 -12.40 5.29 11.47
N VAL A 129 -13.37 5.98 12.06
CA VAL A 129 -14.07 5.56 13.28
C VAL A 129 -15.57 5.54 12.97
N GLN A 130 -16.18 4.37 13.13
CA GLN A 130 -17.60 4.15 12.86
C GLN A 130 -18.17 3.15 13.87
N ASN A 131 -19.17 3.55 14.66
CA ASN A 131 -19.81 2.67 15.65
C ASN A 131 -18.78 1.99 16.58
N ASP A 132 -17.82 2.76 17.11
CA ASP A 132 -16.70 2.29 17.93
C ASP A 132 -15.68 1.36 17.23
N ASP A 133 -15.91 0.97 15.97
CA ASP A 133 -14.90 0.31 15.14
C ASP A 133 -13.91 1.34 14.58
N VAL A 134 -12.62 1.14 14.87
CA VAL A 134 -11.51 1.94 14.33
C VAL A 134 -10.81 1.13 13.23
N ALA A 135 -10.62 1.71 12.05
CA ALA A 135 -9.90 1.03 10.97
C ALA A 135 -8.97 1.99 10.21
N VAL A 136 -7.74 1.53 9.93
CA VAL A 136 -6.83 2.17 8.98
C VAL A 136 -7.25 1.75 7.57
N VAL A 137 -7.68 2.71 6.76
CA VAL A 137 -8.15 2.43 5.40
C VAL A 137 -6.98 2.53 4.42
N ILE A 138 -6.78 1.48 3.64
CA ILE A 138 -5.72 1.40 2.62
C ILE A 138 -6.35 1.16 1.23
N PRO A 139 -6.41 2.19 0.38
CA PRO A 139 -6.88 2.05 -0.99
C PRO A 139 -5.91 1.25 -1.86
N GLY A 140 -6.34 0.06 -2.24
CA GLY A 140 -5.68 -0.88 -3.13
C GLY A 140 -5.86 -0.56 -4.62
N PHE A 141 -5.76 0.70 -5.01
CA PHE A 141 -6.03 1.12 -6.38
C PHE A 141 -4.85 0.75 -7.27
N ARG A 142 -4.99 -0.34 -8.02
CA ARG A 142 -3.94 -0.88 -8.90
C ARG A 142 -4.42 -0.95 -10.36
N LEU A 143 -3.46 -0.84 -11.27
CA LEU A 143 -3.72 -0.92 -12.71
C LEU A 143 -3.57 -2.34 -13.25
N GLY A 144 -2.52 -3.07 -12.84
CA GLY A 144 -2.08 -4.28 -13.54
C GLY A 144 -2.05 -5.56 -12.71
N HIS A 145 -2.29 -5.51 -11.40
CA HIS A 145 -2.22 -6.68 -10.52
C HIS A 145 -3.43 -6.70 -9.60
N LYS A 146 -4.19 -7.80 -9.63
CA LYS A 146 -5.23 -8.10 -8.64
C LYS A 146 -4.58 -8.95 -7.54
N PRO A 147 -4.52 -8.45 -6.29
CA PRO A 147 -3.87 -9.18 -5.22
C PRO A 147 -4.64 -10.45 -4.85
N VAL A 148 -3.90 -11.50 -4.49
CA VAL A 148 -4.48 -12.74 -3.96
C VAL A 148 -4.59 -12.69 -2.44
N GLY A 149 -5.36 -13.61 -1.85
CA GLY A 149 -5.66 -13.62 -0.40
C GLY A 149 -4.42 -13.52 0.48
N ILE A 150 -3.43 -14.39 0.24
CA ILE A 150 -2.20 -14.46 1.04
C ILE A 150 -1.33 -13.18 0.92
N GLU A 151 -1.31 -12.53 -0.24
CA GLU A 151 -0.62 -11.25 -0.41
C GLU A 151 -1.27 -10.15 0.44
N ILE A 152 -2.61 -10.17 0.52
CA ILE A 152 -3.37 -9.23 1.35
C ILE A 152 -3.12 -9.52 2.83
N ASP A 153 -3.04 -10.79 3.24
CA ASP A 153 -2.79 -11.20 4.62
C ASP A 153 -1.40 -10.73 5.09
N VAL A 154 -0.36 -10.93 4.27
CA VAL A 154 0.99 -10.42 4.55
C VAL A 154 1.00 -8.89 4.56
N ALA A 155 0.37 -8.24 3.58
CA ALA A 155 0.31 -6.78 3.53
C ALA A 155 -0.45 -6.16 4.72
N ALA A 156 -1.55 -6.79 5.15
CA ALA A 156 -2.30 -6.40 6.33
C ALA A 156 -1.44 -6.53 7.59
N SER A 157 -0.73 -7.66 7.75
CA SER A 157 0.17 -7.90 8.88
C SER A 157 1.29 -6.86 8.95
N LEU A 158 1.91 -6.54 7.81
CA LEU A 158 2.93 -5.47 7.70
C LEU A 158 2.38 -4.09 8.06
N ALA A 159 1.16 -3.76 7.61
CA ALA A 159 0.53 -2.49 7.89
C ALA A 159 0.16 -2.36 9.38
N LEU A 160 -0.47 -3.38 9.96
CA LEU A 160 -0.84 -3.42 11.38
C LEU A 160 0.40 -3.30 12.29
N ALA A 161 1.46 -4.06 11.99
CA ALA A 161 2.71 -3.97 12.75
C ALA A 161 3.37 -2.57 12.67
N THR A 162 3.15 -1.85 11.57
CA THR A 162 3.61 -0.47 11.41
C THR A 162 2.75 0.48 12.24
N PHE A 163 1.44 0.46 12.05
CA PHE A 163 0.51 1.42 12.68
C PHE A 163 0.29 1.17 14.16
N ALA A 164 0.56 -0.04 14.67
CA ALA A 164 0.58 -0.31 16.10
C ALA A 164 1.62 0.52 16.87
N ARG A 165 2.58 1.14 16.18
CA ARG A 165 3.57 2.06 16.78
C ARG A 165 3.08 3.49 16.93
N ASP A 166 2.06 3.90 16.18
CA ASP A 166 1.62 5.30 16.00
C ASP A 166 0.23 5.55 16.62
N ASP A 167 -0.03 5.03 17.83
CA ASP A 167 -1.30 5.15 18.57
C ASP A 167 -2.53 4.42 17.99
N PHE A 168 -2.35 3.69 16.89
CA PHE A 168 -3.40 2.92 16.23
C PHE A 168 -3.28 1.41 16.49
N ALA A 169 -2.75 1.01 17.65
CA ALA A 169 -2.55 -0.40 18.01
C ALA A 169 -3.83 -1.23 18.02
N GLU A 170 -4.96 -0.61 18.37
CA GLU A 170 -6.28 -1.26 18.39
C GLU A 170 -7.06 -1.06 17.08
N ALA A 171 -6.49 -0.37 16.09
CA ALA A 171 -7.18 -0.15 14.82
C ALA A 171 -7.13 -1.42 13.95
N ASP A 172 -8.28 -1.80 13.40
CA ASP A 172 -8.36 -2.81 12.37
C ASP A 172 -7.76 -2.26 11.05
N TYR A 173 -7.60 -3.14 10.08
CA TYR A 173 -7.13 -2.83 8.74
C TYR A 173 -8.29 -2.93 7.76
N GLU A 174 -8.42 -1.99 6.81
CA GLU A 174 -9.42 -2.08 5.75
C GLU A 174 -8.78 -1.82 4.38
N TYR A 175 -8.65 -2.86 3.57
CA TYR A 175 -8.11 -2.75 2.21
C TYR A 175 -9.22 -2.69 1.18
N LEU A 176 -9.24 -1.59 0.42
CA LEU A 176 -10.18 -1.37 -0.67
C LEU A 176 -9.54 -1.81 -1.98
N ASP A 177 -9.66 -3.09 -2.34
CA ASP A 177 -9.19 -3.58 -3.63
C ASP A 177 -10.14 -3.11 -4.74
N CYS A 178 -9.63 -2.27 -5.63
CA CYS A 178 -10.34 -1.78 -6.80
C CYS A 178 -9.63 -2.20 -8.10
N SER A 179 -8.91 -3.33 -8.06
CA SER A 179 -8.18 -3.85 -9.22
C SER A 179 -9.13 -4.33 -10.32
N ARG A 180 -8.62 -4.41 -11.55
CA ARG A 180 -9.39 -4.96 -12.68
C ARG A 180 -9.50 -6.48 -12.53
N GLY A 181 -10.72 -7.00 -12.62
CA GLY A 181 -11.00 -8.44 -12.66
C GLY A 181 -10.66 -9.08 -14.01
N PRO A 182 -10.89 -10.40 -14.16
CA PRO A 182 -10.58 -11.15 -15.39
C PRO A 182 -11.28 -10.61 -16.64
N LEU A 183 -12.48 -10.02 -16.47
CA LEU A 183 -13.26 -9.42 -17.54
C LEU A 183 -12.81 -7.99 -17.89
N GLY A 184 -11.75 -7.48 -17.25
CA GLY A 184 -11.17 -6.16 -17.52
C GLY A 184 -11.88 -4.98 -16.85
N HIS A 185 -13.04 -5.21 -16.22
CA HIS A 185 -13.75 -4.22 -15.41
C HIS A 185 -13.20 -4.16 -13.98
N ARG A 186 -13.30 -3.00 -13.34
CA ARG A 186 -12.97 -2.85 -11.92
C ARG A 186 -14.09 -3.40 -11.06
N GLU A 187 -13.73 -4.07 -10.00
CA GLU A 187 -14.64 -4.57 -8.96
C GLU A 187 -14.13 -4.09 -7.62
N LEU A 188 -15.04 -3.78 -6.69
CA LEU A 188 -14.65 -3.50 -5.32
C LEU A 188 -14.67 -4.80 -4.51
N SER A 189 -13.55 -5.10 -3.87
CA SER A 189 -13.49 -6.08 -2.78
C SER A 189 -12.92 -5.39 -1.54
N VAL A 190 -13.62 -5.52 -0.42
CA VAL A 190 -13.19 -4.93 0.86
C VAL A 190 -12.71 -6.05 1.75
N TYR A 191 -11.46 -5.94 2.21
CA TYR A 191 -10.86 -6.91 3.11
C TYR A 191 -10.57 -6.25 4.44
N ARG A 192 -11.00 -6.89 5.54
CA ARG A 192 -10.78 -6.39 6.89
C ARG A 192 -9.76 -7.25 7.62
N GLY A 193 -8.84 -6.64 8.35
CA GLY A 193 -7.78 -7.34 9.07
C GLY A 193 -8.32 -8.41 10.02
N LYS A 194 -9.41 -8.11 10.74
CA LYS A 194 -10.09 -9.07 11.64
C LYS A 194 -10.60 -10.34 10.96
N ASP A 195 -10.82 -10.30 9.65
CA ASP A 195 -11.30 -11.44 8.84
C ASP A 195 -10.13 -12.14 8.11
N ARG A 196 -8.87 -11.80 8.44
CA ARG A 196 -7.66 -12.30 7.78
C ARG A 196 -6.76 -13.09 8.71
N MET A 197 -5.87 -13.86 8.09
CA MET A 197 -4.71 -14.41 8.79
C MET A 197 -3.73 -13.27 9.09
N ILE A 198 -3.43 -13.08 10.38
CA ILE A 198 -2.44 -12.11 10.83
C ILE A 198 -1.18 -12.85 11.27
N PHE A 199 -0.05 -12.52 10.64
CA PHE A 199 1.26 -13.06 10.98
C PHE A 199 1.83 -12.37 12.22
N THR A 200 2.60 -13.12 12.99
CA THR A 200 3.32 -12.65 14.17
C THR A 200 4.45 -11.69 13.80
N LEU A 201 4.94 -10.91 14.76
CA LEU A 201 6.08 -10.01 14.53
C LEU A 201 7.34 -10.76 14.10
N ASP A 202 7.60 -11.94 14.66
CA ASP A 202 8.75 -12.77 14.28
C ASP A 202 8.66 -13.24 12.82
N GLU A 203 7.46 -13.61 12.36
CA GLU A 203 7.21 -13.98 10.95
C GLU A 203 7.36 -12.77 10.03
N ILE A 204 6.88 -11.60 10.46
CA ILE A 204 7.06 -10.35 9.70
C ILE A 204 8.54 -10.00 9.56
N ASP A 205 9.32 -10.06 10.64
CA ASP A 205 10.75 -9.80 10.61
C ASP A 205 11.47 -10.81 9.69
N HIS A 206 11.06 -12.07 9.74
CA HIS A 206 11.56 -13.10 8.82
C HIS A 206 11.25 -12.79 7.35
N PHE A 207 10.02 -12.37 7.04
CA PHE A 207 9.63 -11.97 5.68
C PHE A 207 10.45 -10.79 5.17
N LEU A 208 10.64 -9.77 6.02
CA LEU A 208 11.43 -8.59 5.67
C LEU A 208 12.91 -8.94 5.47
N ASP A 209 13.50 -9.83 6.28
CA ASP A 209 14.88 -10.32 6.07
C ASP A 209 15.03 -11.03 4.71
N ILE A 210 14.14 -11.99 4.41
CA ILE A 210 14.17 -12.71 3.13
C ILE A 210 14.03 -11.74 1.96
N TYR A 211 13.09 -10.81 2.05
CA TYR A 211 12.89 -9.77 1.04
C TYR A 211 14.15 -8.92 0.86
N MET A 212 14.77 -8.46 1.95
CA MET A 212 15.97 -7.63 1.92
C MET A 212 17.17 -8.35 1.31
N ARG A 213 17.36 -9.63 1.63
CA ARG A 213 18.40 -10.47 1.02
C ARG A 213 18.15 -10.66 -0.47
N GLY A 214 16.91 -10.90 -0.88
CA GLY A 214 16.53 -10.99 -2.29
C GLY A 214 16.71 -9.69 -3.07
N LEU A 215 16.37 -8.55 -2.46
CA LEU A 215 16.61 -7.23 -3.01
C LEU A 215 18.12 -6.96 -3.20
N SER A 216 18.95 -7.36 -2.23
CA SER A 216 20.42 -7.25 -2.35
C SER A 216 20.92 -8.05 -3.54
N LEU A 217 20.55 -9.34 -3.65
CA LEU A 217 20.93 -10.19 -4.78
C LEU A 217 20.55 -9.54 -6.12
N LYS A 218 19.38 -8.90 -6.18
CA LYS A 218 18.90 -8.27 -7.40
C LYS A 218 19.68 -7.00 -7.78
N ILE A 219 20.04 -6.19 -6.79
CA ILE A 219 20.86 -4.98 -6.98
C ILE A 219 22.29 -5.36 -7.36
N ASP A 220 22.87 -6.35 -6.69
CA ASP A 220 24.21 -6.87 -6.97
C ASP A 220 24.28 -7.48 -8.39
N ALA A 221 23.17 -8.03 -8.89
CA ALA A 221 23.00 -8.47 -10.28
C ALA A 221 22.82 -7.32 -11.30
N GLY A 222 23.05 -6.07 -10.91
CA GLY A 222 23.09 -4.91 -11.81
C GLY A 222 21.77 -4.16 -11.99
N MET A 223 20.76 -4.41 -11.15
CA MET A 223 19.52 -3.62 -11.20
C MET A 223 19.73 -2.23 -10.58
N THR A 224 19.42 -1.18 -11.32
CA THR A 224 19.58 0.20 -10.84
C THR A 224 18.65 0.50 -9.66
N ALA A 225 19.24 0.82 -8.51
CA ALA A 225 18.54 1.30 -7.33
C ALA A 225 18.78 2.80 -7.14
N ASN A 226 17.87 3.61 -7.66
CA ASN A 226 17.91 5.07 -7.52
C ASN A 226 17.52 5.49 -6.09
N ASN A 227 17.90 6.70 -5.68
CA ASN A 227 17.43 7.24 -4.41
C ASN A 227 15.89 7.30 -4.37
N PRO A 228 15.27 6.89 -3.25
CA PRO A 228 13.82 6.94 -3.11
C PRO A 228 13.30 8.38 -3.12
N ASN A 229 12.09 8.57 -3.66
CA ASN A 229 11.39 9.85 -3.63
C ASN A 229 10.31 9.81 -2.55
N PHE A 230 10.54 10.54 -1.45
CA PHE A 230 9.63 10.60 -0.30
C PHE A 230 8.61 11.73 -0.38
N ARG A 231 8.44 12.41 -1.52
CA ARG A 231 7.46 13.50 -1.62
C ARG A 231 6.06 12.99 -1.27
N GLY A 232 5.47 13.55 -0.21
CA GLY A 232 4.16 13.17 0.30
C GLY A 232 4.15 11.99 1.28
N TYR A 233 5.33 11.46 1.64
CA TYR A 233 5.50 10.43 2.66
C TYR A 233 6.12 11.03 3.92
N HIS A 234 5.61 10.59 5.07
CA HIS A 234 6.25 10.67 6.36
C HIS A 234 7.18 9.47 6.52
N VAL A 235 8.48 9.72 6.66
CA VAL A 235 9.46 8.65 6.92
C VAL A 235 9.38 8.33 8.41
N ILE A 236 8.99 7.10 8.75
CA ILE A 236 8.93 6.65 10.13
C ILE A 236 10.37 6.41 10.60
N ASP A 237 10.82 7.16 11.61
CA ASP A 237 12.09 6.89 12.26
C ASP A 237 11.90 5.75 13.27
N PRO A 238 12.57 4.60 13.09
CA PRO A 238 12.45 3.48 14.01
C PRO A 238 12.97 3.80 15.42
N ASN A 239 13.76 4.87 15.58
CA ASN A 239 14.25 5.36 16.86
C ASN A 239 13.46 6.56 17.41
N GLN A 240 12.45 7.07 16.69
CA GLN A 240 11.63 8.15 17.23
C GLN A 240 10.86 7.63 18.46
N PRO A 241 10.80 8.41 19.55
CA PRO A 241 9.91 8.08 20.65
C PRO A 241 8.48 7.99 20.13
N ARG A 242 7.72 7.00 20.61
CA ARG A 242 6.28 6.90 20.31
C ARG A 242 5.64 8.23 20.69
N MET A 243 4.80 8.78 19.82
CA MET A 243 3.91 9.87 20.26
C MET A 243 3.03 9.28 21.37
N ILE A 244 2.90 10.01 22.47
CA ILE A 244 2.10 9.64 23.66
C ILE A 244 0.96 10.65 23.74
#